data_AF-A0A1R1I668-F1
#
_entry.id   AF-A0A1R1I668-F1
#
_cell.length_a   1.000
_cell.length_b   1.000
_cell.length_c   1.000
_cell.angle_alpha   90.00
_cell.angle_beta   90.00
_cell.angle_gamma   90.00
#
_symmetry.space_group_name_H-M   'P 1'
#
loop_
_entity.id
_entity.type
_entity.pdbx_description
1 polymer ?
#
loop_
_entity_poly.entity_id
_entity_poly.type
_entity_poly.pdbx_seq_one_letter_code
_entity_poly.pdbx_strand_id
1 'polypeptide(L)'
;MEDTQMQELRDLVAQLTDRIAGLEAQVSELQSAKEIPEADLIAIGAAVAAYFGHRARVRAIRYGSQTRWAAATRTRVHDRSVPHVR
;
A
#
# COMPACT_ATOMS: atom_id res chain seq x y z
N MET A 1 -37.92 40.15 2.73
CA MET A 1 -37.43 39.12 1.78
C MET A 1 -35.98 38.78 2.10
N GLU A 2 -35.06 39.74 2.19
CA GLU A 2 -33.68 39.50 2.65
C GLU A 2 -33.58 38.86 4.04
N ASP A 3 -34.38 39.31 5.01
CA ASP A 3 -34.35 38.71 6.36
C ASP A 3 -34.77 37.24 6.39
N THR A 4 -35.72 36.86 5.53
CA THR A 4 -36.18 35.46 5.40
C THR A 4 -35.09 34.59 4.78
N GLN A 5 -34.41 35.09 3.74
CA GLN A 5 -33.28 34.38 3.12
C GLN A 5 -32.08 34.25 4.08
N MET A 6 -31.81 35.28 4.88
CA MET A 6 -30.76 35.23 5.90
C MET A 6 -31.08 34.20 6.99
N GLN A 7 -32.36 34.05 7.36
CA GLN A 7 -32.82 33.04 8.31
C GLN A 7 -32.64 31.63 7.75
N GLU A 8 -33.07 31.38 6.51
CA GLU A 8 -32.92 30.08 5.82
C GLU A 8 -31.45 29.68 5.68
N LEU A 9 -30.56 30.63 5.37
CA LEU A 9 -29.12 30.37 5.30
C LEU A 9 -28.54 29.99 6.66
N ARG A 10 -28.98 30.64 7.75
CA ARG A 10 -28.55 30.28 9.11
C ARG A 10 -29.02 28.89 9.50
N ASP A 11 -30.26 28.53 9.16
CA ASP A 11 -30.82 27.22 9.44
C ASP A 11 -30.10 26.12 8.66
N LEU A 12 -29.75 26.39 7.40
CA LEU A 12 -28.94 25.47 6.58
C LEU A 12 -27.52 25.31 7.12
N VAL A 13 -26.88 26.40 7.56
CA VAL A 13 -25.56 26.34 8.20
C VAL A 13 -25.62 25.57 9.52
N ALA A 14 -26.66 25.77 10.33
CA ALA A 14 -26.89 24.99 11.55
C ALA A 14 -27.04 23.49 11.24
N GLN A 15 -27.87 23.11 10.26
CA GLN A 15 -28.02 21.72 9.84
C GLN A 15 -26.72 21.11 9.30
N LEU A 16 -25.95 21.86 8.54
CA LEU A 16 -24.66 21.40 8.01
C LEU A 16 -23.63 21.20 9.13
N THR A 17 -23.59 22.11 10.11
CA THR A 17 -22.68 22.00 11.26
C THR A 17 -23.03 20.80 12.14
N ASP A 18 -24.30 20.56 12.42
CA ASP A 18 -24.74 19.35 13.15
C ASP A 18 -24.36 18.06 12.42
N ARG A 19 -24.51 18.05 11.09
CA ARG A 19 -24.16 16.89 10.27
C ARG A 19 -22.65 16.66 10.21
N ILE A 20 -21.84 17.72 10.15
CA ILE A 20 -20.39 17.65 10.22
C ILE A 20 -19.96 17.10 11.58
N ALA A 21 -20.51 17.61 12.68
CA ALA A 21 -20.19 17.12 14.03
C ALA A 21 -20.51 15.62 14.19
N GLY A 22 -21.63 15.15 13.62
CA GLY A 22 -21.98 13.73 13.60
C GLY A 22 -21.01 12.87 12.79
N LEU A 23 -20.54 13.37 11.64
CA LEU A 23 -19.56 12.67 10.82
C LEU A 23 -18.16 12.65 11.47
N GLU A 24 -17.74 13.74 12.10
CA GLU A 24 -16.48 13.81 12.84
C GLU A 24 -16.45 12.82 14.01
N ALA A 25 -17.57 12.67 14.73
CA ALA A 25 -17.70 11.65 15.77
C ALA A 25 -17.53 10.23 15.23
N GLN A 26 -18.16 9.90 14.09
CA GLN A 26 -18.02 8.59 13.44
C GLN A 26 -16.60 8.35 12.93
N VAL A 27 -15.96 9.37 12.36
CA VAL A 27 -14.55 9.27 11.92
C VAL A 27 -13.63 9.06 13.11
N SER A 28 -13.84 9.76 14.22
CA SER A 28 -13.09 9.56 15.45
C SER A 28 -13.26 8.14 16.00
N GLU A 29 -14.48 7.59 15.96
CA GLU A 29 -14.75 6.21 16.37
C GLU A 29 -14.03 5.20 15.47
N LEU A 30 -14.11 5.38 14.15
CA LEU A 30 -13.42 4.52 13.18
C LEU A 30 -11.89 4.62 13.25
N GLN A 31 -11.34 5.79 13.55
CA GLN A 31 -9.90 5.95 13.81
C GLN A 31 -9.49 5.32 15.14
N SER A 32 -10.38 5.31 16.15
CA SER A 32 -10.14 4.64 17.42
C SER A 32 -10.26 3.12 17.31
N ALA A 33 -11.03 2.62 16.35
CA ALA A 33 -11.05 1.23 15.94
C ALA A 33 -9.68 0.91 15.31
N LYS A 34 -8.73 0.53 16.18
CA LYS A 34 -7.34 0.23 15.83
C LYS A 34 -7.29 -0.59 14.54
N GLU A 35 -6.64 -0.02 13.55
CA GLU A 35 -6.19 -0.75 12.38
C GLU A 35 -5.38 -1.95 12.87
N ILE A 36 -5.87 -3.17 12.59
CA ILE A 36 -5.14 -4.39 12.93
C ILE A 36 -3.86 -4.33 12.10
N PRO A 37 -2.67 -4.28 12.73
CA PRO A 37 -1.44 -4.16 11.96
C PRO A 37 -1.34 -5.34 10.99
N GLU A 38 -0.96 -5.04 9.75
CA GLU A 38 -0.93 -6.03 8.66
C GLU A 38 -0.11 -7.28 9.03
N ALA A 39 0.94 -7.10 9.83
CA ALA A 39 1.75 -8.17 10.38
C ALA A 39 0.92 -9.21 11.17
N ASP A 40 -0.05 -8.77 11.96
CA ASP A 40 -0.92 -9.66 12.75
C ASP A 40 -1.89 -10.42 11.85
N LEU A 41 -2.44 -9.77 10.81
CA LEU A 41 -3.28 -10.44 9.81
C LEU A 41 -2.50 -11.52 9.05
N ILE A 42 -1.26 -11.23 8.66
CA ILE A 42 -0.37 -12.21 7.99
C ILE A 42 -0.01 -13.35 8.94
N ALA A 43 0.29 -13.06 10.21
CA ALA A 43 0.62 -14.06 11.20
C ALA A 43 -0.56 -15.02 11.46
N ILE A 44 -1.77 -14.47 11.62
CA ILE A 44 -3.00 -15.27 11.77
C ILE A 44 -3.24 -16.11 10.51
N GLY A 45 -3.14 -15.52 9.32
CA GLY A 45 -3.31 -16.25 8.05
C GLY A 45 -2.29 -17.37 7.86
N ALA A 46 -1.03 -17.14 8.24
CA ALA A 46 0.04 -18.13 8.18
C ALA A 46 -0.19 -19.26 9.19
N ALA A 47 -0.62 -18.95 10.42
CA ALA A 47 -0.94 -19.95 11.44
C ALA A 47 -2.12 -20.84 11.02
N VAL A 48 -3.17 -20.25 10.46
CA VAL A 48 -4.34 -20.97 9.94
C VAL A 48 -3.96 -21.84 8.74
N ALA A 49 -3.17 -21.31 7.80
CA ALA A 49 -2.66 -22.08 6.66
C ALA A 49 -1.79 -23.27 7.10
N ALA A 50 -0.93 -23.07 8.11
CA ALA A 50 -0.12 -24.14 8.69
C ALA A 50 -0.99 -25.21 9.39
N TYR A 51 -2.01 -24.79 10.13
CA TYR A 51 -2.96 -25.69 10.79
C TYR A 51 -3.73 -26.57 9.79
N PHE A 52 -4.22 -25.99 8.70
CA PHE A 52 -4.88 -26.72 7.61
C PHE A 52 -3.91 -27.51 6.71
N GLY A 53 -2.61 -27.53 7.03
CA GLY A 53 -1.61 -28.29 6.28
C GLY A 53 -1.26 -27.67 4.92
N HIS A 54 -1.65 -26.42 4.66
CA HIS A 54 -1.24 -25.70 3.47
C HIS A 54 0.24 -25.33 3.60
N ARG A 55 1.12 -26.21 3.11
CA ARG A 55 2.53 -25.90 2.90
C ARG A 55 2.65 -24.92 1.73
N ALA A 56 2.43 -23.64 1.97
CA ALA A 56 2.83 -22.60 1.03
C ALA A 56 4.34 -22.74 0.84
N ARG A 57 4.75 -23.22 -0.35
CA ARG A 57 6.17 -23.36 -0.69
C ARG A 57 6.74 -21.95 -0.74
N VAL A 58 7.41 -21.53 0.33
CA VAL A 58 8.19 -20.28 0.35
C VAL A 58 9.27 -20.44 -0.72
N ARG A 59 8.97 -20.02 -1.95
CA ARG A 59 9.99 -19.72 -2.93
C ARG A 59 10.65 -18.49 -2.37
N ALA A 60 11.79 -18.68 -1.70
CA ALA A 60 12.72 -17.58 -1.48
C ALA A 60 12.99 -17.00 -2.87
N ILE A 61 12.30 -15.90 -3.20
CA ILE A 61 12.62 -15.07 -4.34
C ILE A 61 13.92 -14.39 -3.91
N ARG A 62 15.03 -15.14 -4.03
CA ARG A 62 16.32 -14.50 -4.05
C ARG A 62 16.27 -13.64 -5.27
N TYR A 63 16.14 -12.32 -5.06
CA TYR A 63 16.63 -11.35 -6.02
C TYR A 63 18.10 -11.68 -6.21
N GLY A 64 18.39 -12.62 -7.11
CA GLY A 64 19.73 -12.82 -7.58
C GLY A 64 20.12 -11.47 -8.14
N SER A 65 21.06 -10.79 -7.47
CA SER A 65 21.79 -9.70 -8.08
C SER A 65 22.53 -10.32 -9.25
N GLN A 66 21.81 -10.47 -10.36
CA GLN A 66 22.37 -10.94 -11.60
C GLN A 66 23.24 -9.79 -12.07
N THR A 67 24.52 -9.91 -11.73
CA THR A 67 25.66 -9.17 -12.26
C THR A 67 25.81 -9.43 -13.77
N ARG A 68 24.72 -9.44 -14.56
CA ARG A 68 24.80 -9.59 -16.01
C ARG A 68 25.55 -8.43 -16.63
N TRP A 69 25.40 -7.22 -16.07
CA TRP A 69 26.19 -6.07 -16.49
C TRP A 69 27.68 -6.24 -16.18
N ALA A 70 28.06 -6.55 -14.92
CA ALA A 70 29.47 -6.70 -14.57
C ALA A 70 30.11 -8.04 -15.05
N ALA A 71 29.32 -9.02 -15.48
CA ALA A 71 29.80 -10.18 -16.23
C ALA A 71 30.03 -9.80 -17.71
N ALA A 72 29.08 -9.08 -18.33
CA ALA A 72 29.19 -8.65 -19.72
C ALA A 72 30.37 -7.69 -19.97
N THR A 73 30.70 -6.80 -19.02
CA THR A 73 31.87 -5.92 -19.14
C THR A 73 33.18 -6.69 -19.02
N ARG A 74 33.29 -7.69 -18.14
CA ARG A 74 34.50 -8.53 -18.04
C ARG A 74 34.78 -9.29 -19.33
N THR A 75 33.76 -9.84 -19.98
CA THR A 75 33.94 -10.51 -21.28
C THR A 75 34.42 -9.53 -22.35
N ARG A 76 33.87 -8.31 -22.40
CA ARG A 76 34.28 -7.30 -23.40
C ARG A 76 35.69 -6.75 -23.20
N VAL A 77 36.17 -6.61 -21.97
CA VAL A 77 37.55 -6.16 -21.70
C VAL A 77 38.58 -7.19 -22.15
N HIS A 78 38.21 -8.48 -22.20
CA HIS A 78 39.07 -9.55 -22.67
C HIS A 78 38.88 -9.91 -24.14
N ASP A 79 37.89 -9.30 -24.82
CA ASP A 79 37.64 -9.53 -26.24
C ASP A 79 38.69 -8.78 -27.08
N ARG A 80 39.50 -9.57 -27.78
CA ARG A 80 40.60 -9.09 -28.63
C ARG A 80 40.29 -9.29 -30.11
N SER A 81 39.04 -9.61 -30.44
CA SER A 81 38.63 -9.79 -31.83
C SER A 81 38.77 -8.46 -32.58
N VAL A 82 39.52 -8.48 -33.67
CA VAL A 82 39.72 -7.31 -34.52
C VAL A 82 38.67 -7.35 -35.63
N PRO A 83 37.87 -6.28 -35.88
CA PRO A 83 36.65 -6.35 -36.71
C PRO A 83 36.83 -6.66 -38.22
N HIS A 84 37.99 -7.11 -38.69
CA HIS A 84 38.28 -7.30 -40.11
C HIS A 84 38.87 -8.67 -40.48
N VAL A 85 38.87 -9.65 -39.57
CA VAL A 85 39.12 -11.04 -39.95
C VAL A 85 37.76 -11.74 -40.07
N ARG A 86 37.37 -12.04 -41.32
CA ARG A 86 36.18 -12.80 -41.66
C ARG A 86 36.56 -14.25 -41.97
#